data_AF-A0A0C3E9D1-F1
#
_entry.id   AF-A0A0C3E9D1-F1
#
_cell.length_a   1.000
_cell.length_b   1.000
_cell.length_c   1.000
_cell.angle_alpha   90.00
_cell.angle_beta   90.00
_cell.angle_gamma   90.00
#
_symmetry.space_group_name_H-M   'P 1'
#
loop_
_entity.id
_entity.type
_entity.pdbx_description
1 polymer ?
#
loop_
_entity_poly.entity_id
_entity_poly.type
_entity_poly.pdbx_seq_one_letter_code
_entity_poly.pdbx_strand_id
1 'polypeptide(L)'
;YLYVDNLFGFACTSLLAFSVPYSKFLPSPLITILNLWDYLGIPHEEKKQVFAPSLPIIGFEVNPNLMRVQMSAESRLLLLERIHVFAHKGTRWSLHDFQRLAGYLNWALNVYPMLRPGLSALYAKTAGKLWHGSQIWVNHDVVQELQWLASHLENTDGVYFLSSITWD
;
A
#
# COMPACT_ATOMS: atom_id res chain seq x y z
N TYR A 1 -7.83 14.92 1.86
CA TYR A 1 -8.24 13.71 1.11
C TYR A 1 -9.04 12.81 2.03
N LEU A 2 -10.14 12.22 1.53
CA LEU A 2 -11.02 11.34 2.28
C LEU A 2 -11.17 10.02 1.51
N TYR A 3 -10.91 8.90 2.18
CA TYR A 3 -11.16 7.56 1.66
C TYR A 3 -11.95 6.77 2.70
N VAL A 4 -13.26 6.63 2.47
CA VAL A 4 -14.21 6.04 3.42
C VAL A 4 -14.12 6.76 4.77
N ASP A 5 -13.55 6.12 5.80
CA ASP A 5 -13.35 6.65 7.15
C ASP A 5 -11.96 7.26 7.38
N ASN A 6 -11.05 7.13 6.41
CA ASN A 6 -9.69 7.64 6.51
C ASN A 6 -9.59 9.04 5.94
N LEU A 7 -9.25 10.01 6.78
CA LEU A 7 -8.99 11.38 6.39
C LEU A 7 -7.51 11.73 6.58
N PHE A 8 -6.90 12.29 5.55
CA PHE A 8 -5.49 12.67 5.56
C PHE A 8 -5.25 13.96 4.76
N GLY A 9 -4.20 14.69 5.15
CA GLY A 9 -3.83 15.96 4.56
C GLY A 9 -2.39 16.32 4.88
N PHE A 10 -1.95 17.49 4.41
CA PHE A 10 -0.63 18.03 4.66
C PHE A 10 -0.75 19.42 5.29
N ALA A 11 0.27 19.81 6.07
CA ALA A 11 0.40 21.13 6.65
C ALA A 11 1.88 21.45 6.84
N CYS A 12 2.24 22.74 6.82
CA CYS A 12 3.60 23.16 7.20
C CYS A 12 3.86 22.81 8.66
N THR A 13 5.08 22.37 8.98
CA THR A 13 5.48 21.99 10.35
C THR A 13 5.35 23.14 11.36
N SER A 14 5.43 24.39 10.89
CA SER A 14 5.23 25.59 11.71
C SER A 14 3.77 25.88 12.04
N LEU A 15 2.81 25.26 11.36
CA LEU A 15 1.38 25.54 11.50
C LEU A 15 0.74 24.60 12.54
N LEU A 16 1.11 24.80 13.79
CA LEU A 16 0.56 24.07 14.94
C LEU A 16 -0.36 24.96 15.76
N ALA A 17 -1.45 24.39 16.26
CA ALA A 17 -2.33 25.01 17.25
C ALA A 17 -2.56 24.05 18.42
N PHE A 18 -2.92 24.59 19.59
CA PHE A 18 -3.19 23.78 20.77
C PHE A 18 -4.62 23.21 20.70
N SER A 19 -4.74 21.88 20.73
CA SER A 19 -6.01 21.18 20.84
C SER A 19 -6.37 21.02 22.32
N VAL A 20 -7.44 21.71 22.75
CA VAL A 20 -7.95 21.61 24.13
C VAL A 20 -8.45 20.19 24.45
N PRO A 21 -9.24 19.50 23.60
CA PRO A 21 -9.73 18.16 23.89
C PRO A 21 -8.62 17.13 24.15
N TYR A 22 -7.47 17.30 23.50
CA TYR A 22 -6.35 16.36 23.58
C TYR A 22 -5.14 16.89 24.35
N SER A 23 -5.20 18.12 24.86
CA SER A 23 -4.11 18.77 25.59
C SER A 23 -2.75 18.70 24.88
N LYS A 24 -2.72 18.88 23.55
CA LYS A 24 -1.50 18.78 22.74
C LYS A 24 -1.52 19.70 21.52
N PHE A 25 -0.34 20.01 20.99
CA PHE A 25 -0.20 20.72 19.73
C PHE A 25 -0.44 19.77 18.55
N LEU A 26 -1.34 20.17 17.65
CA LEU A 26 -1.68 19.47 16.42
C LEU A 26 -1.63 20.44 15.24
N PRO A 27 -1.49 19.94 13.99
CA PRO A 27 -1.62 20.77 12.80
C PRO A 27 -2.94 21.55 12.79
N SER A 28 -2.89 22.85 12.51
CA SER A 28 -4.10 23.70 12.54
C SER A 28 -5.24 23.17 11.64
N PRO A 29 -4.99 22.69 10.40
CA PRO A 29 -6.04 22.10 9.57
C PRO A 29 -6.68 20.85 10.20
N LEU A 30 -5.91 20.05 10.95
CA LEU A 30 -6.44 18.90 11.67
C LEU A 30 -7.39 19.36 12.78
N ILE A 31 -7.01 20.38 13.56
CA ILE A 31 -7.88 20.93 14.60
C ILE A 31 -9.18 21.51 14.01
N THR A 32 -9.12 22.19 12.87
CA THR A 32 -10.32 22.70 12.19
C THR A 32 -11.31 21.57 11.88
N ILE A 33 -10.81 20.44 11.42
CA ILE A 33 -11.64 19.26 11.13
C ILE A 33 -12.20 18.65 12.43
N LEU A 34 -11.37 18.50 13.47
CA LEU A 34 -11.80 17.94 14.75
C LEU A 34 -12.93 18.77 15.38
N ASN A 35 -12.80 20.10 15.34
CA ASN A 35 -13.84 21.01 15.82
C ASN A 35 -15.13 20.89 15.00
N LEU A 36 -15.02 20.68 13.69
CA LEU A 36 -16.19 20.41 12.84
C LEU A 36 -16.85 19.09 13.22
N TRP A 37 -16.07 18.04 13.51
CA TRP A 37 -16.61 16.77 13.98
C TRP A 37 -17.29 16.89 15.34
N ASP A 38 -16.71 17.63 16.28
CA ASP A 38 -17.34 17.95 17.56
C ASP A 38 -18.69 18.66 17.36
N TYR A 39 -18.73 19.65 16.46
CA TYR A 39 -19.96 20.36 16.11
C TYR A 39 -21.03 19.44 15.51
N LEU A 40 -20.63 18.49 14.68
CA LEU A 40 -21.53 17.52 14.03
C LEU A 40 -21.88 16.32 14.92
N GLY A 41 -21.25 16.18 16.11
CA GLY A 41 -21.41 15.01 16.97
C GLY A 41 -20.78 13.73 16.40
N ILE A 42 -19.78 13.85 15.52
CA ILE A 42 -19.05 12.72 14.95
C ILE A 42 -17.95 12.31 15.93
N PRO A 43 -17.92 11.06 16.42
CA PRO A 43 -16.91 10.62 17.36
C PRO A 43 -15.54 10.53 16.70
N HIS A 44 -14.50 10.91 17.44
CA HIS A 44 -13.11 10.77 17.03
C HIS A 44 -12.24 10.38 18.23
N GLU A 45 -11.11 9.72 17.95
CA GLU A 45 -10.22 9.17 18.98
C GLU A 45 -8.84 9.79 18.88
N GLU A 46 -8.27 10.17 20.03
CA GLU A 46 -6.96 10.81 20.09
C GLU A 46 -5.86 9.98 19.41
N LYS A 47 -5.85 8.67 19.65
CA LYS A 47 -4.84 7.74 19.12
C LYS A 47 -4.82 7.65 17.59
N LYS A 48 -5.89 8.08 16.93
CA LYS A 48 -5.99 8.13 15.47
C LYS A 48 -5.56 9.49 14.90
N GLN A 49 -5.36 10.51 15.75
CA GLN A 49 -4.93 11.85 15.36
C GLN A 49 -3.40 11.91 15.30
N VAL A 50 -2.85 11.33 14.23
CA VAL A 50 -1.40 11.23 14.00
C VAL A 50 -0.94 12.29 12.99
N PHE A 51 0.24 12.85 13.23
CA PHE A 51 0.93 13.70 12.26
C PHE A 51 2.44 13.49 12.34
N ALA A 52 3.09 13.39 11.20
CA ALA A 52 4.54 13.20 11.09
C ALA A 52 4.99 13.59 9.66
N PRO A 53 6.31 13.77 9.43
CA PRO A 53 6.84 14.01 8.09
C PRO A 53 6.56 12.90 7.07
N SER A 54 6.28 11.68 7.54
CA SER A 54 5.86 10.52 6.75
C SER A 54 4.81 9.74 7.55
N LEU A 55 3.75 9.27 6.91
CA LEU A 55 2.65 8.56 7.57
C LEU A 55 2.21 7.32 6.79
N PRO A 56 1.76 6.25 7.47
CA PRO A 56 1.02 5.19 6.83
C PRO A 56 -0.37 5.71 6.42
N ILE A 57 -0.67 5.69 5.13
CA ILE A 57 -1.99 6.04 4.56
C ILE A 57 -2.48 4.83 3.78
N ILE A 58 -3.68 4.35 4.13
CA ILE A 58 -4.35 3.18 3.54
C ILE A 58 -3.48 1.92 3.44
N GLY A 59 -2.40 1.80 4.21
CA GLY A 59 -1.46 0.65 4.16
C GLY A 59 -0.18 0.89 3.36
N PHE A 60 0.08 2.10 2.88
CA PHE A 60 1.34 2.52 2.27
C PHE A 60 2.02 3.61 3.08
N GLU A 61 3.34 3.66 3.06
CA GLU A 61 4.11 4.77 3.60
C GLU A 61 4.09 5.93 2.61
N VAL A 62 3.60 7.08 3.05
CA VAL A 62 3.52 8.31 2.26
C VAL A 62 4.47 9.33 2.84
N ASN A 63 5.47 9.72 2.05
CA ASN A 63 6.39 10.80 2.37
C ASN A 63 6.17 11.98 1.41
N PRO A 64 5.41 13.02 1.84
CA PRO A 64 5.15 14.19 1.01
C PRO A 64 6.41 15.03 0.72
N ASN A 65 7.43 15.01 1.58
CA ASN A 65 8.66 15.78 1.34
C ASN A 65 9.50 15.18 0.20
N LEU A 66 9.47 13.85 0.05
CA LEU A 66 10.09 13.14 -1.06
C LEU A 66 9.14 12.94 -2.24
N MET A 67 7.87 13.36 -2.11
CA MET A 67 6.78 13.07 -3.04
C MET A 67 6.72 11.57 -3.41
N ARG A 68 6.94 10.70 -2.43
CA ARG A 68 7.10 9.26 -2.60
C ARG A 68 6.05 8.48 -1.82
N VAL A 69 5.52 7.43 -2.44
CA VAL A 69 4.67 6.43 -1.78
C VAL A 69 5.22 5.04 -2.02
N GLN A 70 5.35 4.26 -0.95
CA GLN A 70 5.96 2.93 -0.99
C GLN A 70 5.24 1.96 -0.04
N MET A 71 5.49 0.67 -0.18
CA MET A 71 5.13 -0.30 0.86
C MET A 71 6.08 -0.14 2.05
N SER A 72 5.60 -0.42 3.26
CA SER A 72 6.51 -0.56 4.41
C SER A 72 7.50 -1.70 4.17
N ALA A 73 8.67 -1.62 4.80
CA ALA A 73 9.71 -2.64 4.67
C ALA A 73 9.17 -4.03 5.03
N GLU A 74 8.39 -4.14 6.10
CA GLU A 74 7.79 -5.38 6.59
C GLU A 74 6.77 -5.95 5.59
N SER A 75 5.88 -5.10 5.06
CA SER A 75 4.88 -5.52 4.08
C SER A 75 5.52 -5.98 2.77
N ARG A 76 6.61 -5.30 2.35
CA ARG A 76 7.40 -5.69 1.18
C ARG A 76 8.09 -7.03 1.40
N LEU A 77 8.74 -7.23 2.55
CA LEU A 77 9.39 -8.50 2.91
C LEU A 77 8.40 -9.66 2.96
N LEU A 78 7.23 -9.46 3.57
CA LEU A 78 6.18 -10.49 3.63
C LEU A 78 5.66 -10.86 2.24
N LEU A 79 5.54 -9.88 1.34
CA LEU A 79 5.16 -10.14 -0.05
C LEU A 79 6.24 -10.95 -0.78
N LEU A 80 7.52 -10.57 -0.64
CA LEU A 80 8.64 -11.30 -1.23
C LEU A 80 8.70 -12.75 -0.72
N GLU A 81 8.58 -12.97 0.58
CA GLU A 81 8.54 -14.32 1.17
C GLU A 81 7.40 -15.15 0.56
N ARG A 82 6.20 -14.58 0.45
CA ARG A 82 5.06 -15.27 -0.19
C ARG A 82 5.31 -15.61 -1.64
N ILE A 83 5.92 -14.71 -2.40
CA ILE A 83 6.29 -14.97 -3.79
C ILE A 83 7.28 -16.12 -3.86
N HIS A 84 8.34 -16.09 -3.04
CA HIS A 84 9.36 -17.14 -3.04
C HIS A 84 8.79 -18.50 -2.65
N VAL A 85 7.94 -18.58 -1.63
CA VAL A 85 7.26 -19.83 -1.24
C VAL A 85 6.39 -20.36 -2.39
N PHE A 86 5.66 -19.48 -3.07
CA PHE A 86 4.75 -19.86 -4.15
C PHE A 86 5.47 -20.28 -5.45
N ALA A 87 6.56 -19.59 -5.81
CA ALA A 87 7.26 -19.70 -7.09
C ALA A 87 8.21 -20.91 -7.18
N HIS A 88 7.74 -22.08 -6.75
CA HIS A 88 8.48 -23.33 -6.87
C HIS A 88 7.87 -24.21 -7.97
N LYS A 89 8.65 -24.49 -9.01
CA LYS A 89 8.25 -25.41 -10.09
C LYS A 89 7.93 -26.79 -9.51
N GLY A 90 6.81 -27.38 -9.95
CA GLY A 90 6.42 -28.71 -9.47
C GLY A 90 5.41 -28.69 -8.32
N THR A 91 5.23 -27.54 -7.65
CA THR A 91 4.23 -27.40 -6.58
C THR A 91 2.82 -27.26 -7.13
N ARG A 92 1.84 -27.50 -6.26
CA ARG A 92 0.42 -27.30 -6.53
C ARG A 92 -0.16 -26.41 -5.43
N TRP A 93 -0.99 -25.48 -5.85
CA TRP A 93 -1.72 -24.58 -4.97
C TRP A 93 -3.18 -24.56 -5.37
N SER A 94 -4.07 -24.27 -4.42
CA SER A 94 -5.49 -24.12 -4.76
C SER A 94 -5.72 -22.88 -5.63
N LEU A 95 -6.82 -22.84 -6.38
CA LEU A 95 -7.24 -21.63 -7.09
C LEU A 95 -7.37 -20.45 -6.11
N HIS A 96 -7.86 -20.70 -4.91
CA HIS A 96 -7.92 -19.70 -3.84
C HIS A 96 -6.55 -19.12 -3.50
N ASP A 97 -5.50 -19.95 -3.40
CA ASP A 97 -4.14 -19.48 -3.11
C ASP A 97 -3.57 -18.63 -4.25
N PHE A 98 -3.81 -19.04 -5.51
CA PHE A 98 -3.47 -18.23 -6.67
C PHE A 98 -4.15 -16.86 -6.63
N GLN A 99 -5.46 -16.82 -6.34
CA GLN A 99 -6.24 -15.58 -6.26
C GLN A 99 -5.80 -14.70 -5.08
N ARG A 100 -5.45 -15.30 -3.94
CA ARG A 100 -4.94 -14.59 -2.77
C ARG A 100 -3.59 -13.92 -3.07
N LEU A 101 -2.69 -14.63 -3.76
CA LEU A 101 -1.42 -14.05 -4.22
C LEU A 101 -1.67 -12.93 -5.24
N ALA A 102 -2.55 -13.16 -6.22
CA ALA A 102 -2.92 -12.14 -7.22
C ALA A 102 -3.47 -10.87 -6.57
N GLY A 103 -4.35 -11.01 -5.58
CA GLY A 103 -4.92 -9.88 -4.83
C GLY A 103 -3.87 -9.11 -4.07
N TYR A 104 -2.91 -9.79 -3.42
CA TYR A 104 -1.84 -9.12 -2.70
C TYR A 104 -0.87 -8.39 -3.65
N LEU A 105 -0.55 -9.01 -4.79
CA LEU A 105 0.26 -8.37 -5.83
C LEU A 105 -0.46 -7.17 -6.43
N ASN A 106 -1.75 -7.28 -6.75
CA ASN A 106 -2.56 -6.14 -7.20
C ASN A 106 -2.55 -4.98 -6.22
N TRP A 107 -2.58 -5.27 -4.92
CA TRP A 107 -2.44 -4.24 -3.91
C TRP A 107 -1.08 -3.53 -4.05
N ALA A 108 0.02 -4.28 -4.13
CA ALA A 108 1.36 -3.72 -4.33
C ALA A 108 1.50 -2.89 -5.62
N LEU A 109 0.79 -3.25 -6.69
CA LEU A 109 0.82 -2.52 -7.97
C LEU A 109 0.30 -1.07 -7.89
N ASN A 110 -0.35 -0.66 -6.80
CA ASN A 110 -0.65 0.77 -6.55
C ASN A 110 0.60 1.62 -6.39
N VAL A 111 1.71 1.03 -5.90
CA VAL A 111 3.00 1.71 -5.72
C VAL A 111 4.10 1.16 -6.63
N TYR A 112 3.84 0.06 -7.34
CA TYR A 112 4.74 -0.52 -8.34
C TYR A 112 4.02 -0.76 -9.68
N PRO A 113 3.43 0.27 -10.32
CA PRO A 113 2.57 0.08 -11.49
C PRO A 113 3.26 -0.58 -12.69
N MET A 114 4.59 -0.43 -12.81
CA MET A 114 5.38 -1.02 -13.89
C MET A 114 5.54 -2.54 -13.77
N LEU A 115 5.21 -3.14 -12.61
CA LEU A 115 5.31 -4.59 -12.40
C LEU A 115 4.07 -5.36 -12.83
N ARG A 116 3.05 -4.68 -13.37
CA ARG A 116 1.82 -5.28 -13.91
C ARG A 116 2.05 -6.48 -14.84
N PRO A 117 3.05 -6.47 -15.75
CA PRO A 117 3.32 -7.61 -16.62
C PRO A 117 3.65 -8.91 -15.87
N GLY A 118 4.16 -8.83 -14.64
CA GLY A 118 4.49 -10.01 -13.83
C GLY A 118 3.28 -10.80 -13.30
N LEU A 119 2.05 -10.41 -13.66
CA LEU A 119 0.82 -11.12 -13.33
C LEU A 119 0.20 -11.87 -14.52
N SER A 120 0.74 -11.72 -15.73
CA SER A 120 0.14 -12.22 -16.96
C SER A 120 -0.02 -13.75 -16.95
N ALA A 121 1.04 -14.49 -16.66
CA ALA A 121 1.03 -15.94 -16.53
C ALA A 121 0.12 -16.38 -15.38
N LEU A 122 0.09 -15.65 -14.27
CA LEU A 122 -0.76 -15.97 -13.11
C LEU A 122 -2.25 -15.88 -13.48
N TYR A 123 -2.65 -14.81 -14.19
CA TYR A 123 -4.02 -14.66 -14.68
C TYR A 123 -4.37 -15.65 -15.78
N ALA A 124 -3.49 -15.87 -16.76
CA ALA A 124 -3.69 -16.88 -17.78
C ALA A 124 -3.85 -18.28 -17.16
N LYS A 125 -3.10 -18.56 -16.10
CA LYS A 125 -3.19 -19.83 -15.37
C LYS A 125 -4.50 -19.99 -14.62
N THR A 126 -5.12 -18.93 -14.15
CA THR A 126 -6.36 -18.98 -13.36
C THR A 126 -7.62 -18.75 -14.20
N ALA A 127 -7.48 -18.26 -15.42
CA ALA A 127 -8.58 -17.96 -16.32
C ALA A 127 -9.54 -19.15 -16.52
N GLY A 128 -10.84 -18.86 -16.44
CA GLY A 128 -11.91 -19.85 -16.64
C GLY A 128 -12.08 -20.87 -15.51
N LYS A 129 -11.27 -20.83 -14.44
CA LYS A 129 -11.40 -21.74 -13.30
C LYS A 129 -12.34 -21.14 -12.26
N LEU A 130 -13.33 -21.94 -11.83
CA LEU A 130 -14.39 -21.50 -10.91
C LEU A 130 -14.32 -22.19 -9.54
N TRP A 131 -13.69 -23.35 -9.46
CA TRP A 131 -13.64 -24.15 -8.23
C TRP A 131 -12.44 -23.77 -7.37
N HIS A 132 -12.70 -23.09 -6.26
CA HIS A 132 -11.68 -22.55 -5.35
C HIS A 132 -10.67 -23.61 -4.85
N GLY A 133 -11.11 -24.85 -4.62
CA GLY A 133 -10.26 -25.94 -4.14
C GLY A 133 -9.44 -26.64 -5.24
N SER A 134 -9.61 -26.27 -6.52
CA SER A 134 -8.88 -26.91 -7.62
C SER A 134 -7.37 -26.72 -7.45
N GLN A 135 -6.65 -27.84 -7.43
CA GLN A 135 -5.20 -27.85 -7.36
C GLN A 135 -4.60 -27.50 -8.72
N ILE A 136 -4.01 -26.32 -8.81
CA ILE A 136 -3.38 -25.78 -10.01
C ILE A 136 -1.88 -25.96 -9.88
N TRP A 137 -1.29 -26.55 -10.92
CA TRP A 137 0.16 -26.75 -10.99
C TRP A 137 0.89 -25.45 -11.34
N VAL A 138 1.97 -25.15 -10.63
CA VAL A 138 2.85 -24.01 -10.92
C VAL A 138 3.79 -24.36 -12.07
N ASN A 139 3.59 -23.73 -13.22
CA ASN A 139 4.41 -23.94 -14.43
C ASN A 139 5.62 -22.99 -14.48
N HIS A 140 6.46 -23.21 -15.48
CA HIS A 140 7.65 -22.41 -15.71
C HIS A 140 7.34 -20.91 -15.85
N ASP A 141 6.33 -20.55 -16.65
CA ASP A 141 5.96 -19.16 -16.90
C ASP A 141 5.56 -18.42 -15.61
N VAL A 142 4.74 -19.06 -14.76
CA VAL A 142 4.35 -18.50 -13.45
C VAL A 142 5.59 -18.31 -12.57
N VAL A 143 6.50 -19.28 -12.52
CA VAL A 143 7.75 -19.14 -11.74
C VAL A 143 8.59 -17.98 -12.27
N GLN A 144 8.79 -17.91 -13.58
CA GLN A 144 9.62 -16.89 -14.21
C GLN A 144 9.09 -15.47 -13.97
N GLU A 145 7.79 -15.25 -14.18
CA GLU A 145 7.18 -13.93 -13.98
C GLU A 145 7.17 -13.52 -12.49
N LEU A 146 6.88 -14.45 -11.59
CA LEU A 146 6.91 -14.18 -10.16
C LEU A 146 8.32 -13.87 -9.65
N GLN A 147 9.34 -14.57 -10.15
CA GLN A 147 10.74 -14.29 -9.82
C GLN A 147 11.20 -12.96 -10.42
N TRP A 148 10.78 -12.64 -11.66
CA TRP A 148 11.00 -11.32 -12.25
C TRP A 148 10.37 -10.22 -11.40
N LEU A 149 9.13 -10.40 -10.95
CA LEU A 149 8.44 -9.44 -10.11
C LEU A 149 9.15 -9.26 -8.76
N ALA A 150 9.55 -10.36 -8.11
CA ALA A 150 10.29 -10.34 -6.84
C ALA A 150 11.62 -9.58 -6.96
N SER A 151 12.41 -9.86 -8.01
CA SER A 151 13.69 -9.17 -8.20
C SER A 151 13.54 -7.67 -8.42
N HIS A 152 12.46 -7.22 -9.04
CA HIS A 152 12.19 -5.79 -9.20
C HIS A 152 11.64 -5.16 -7.90
N LEU A 153 10.81 -5.88 -7.14
CA LEU A 153 10.34 -5.42 -5.83
C LEU A 153 11.49 -5.19 -4.84
N GLU A 154 12.53 -6.03 -4.87
CA GLU A 154 13.71 -5.88 -4.02
C GLU A 154 14.49 -4.59 -4.31
N ASN A 155 14.47 -4.13 -5.56
CA ASN A 155 15.31 -3.03 -6.05
C ASN A 155 14.54 -1.72 -6.28
N THR A 156 13.26 -1.64 -5.92
CA THR A 156 12.43 -0.44 -6.16
C THR A 156 11.94 0.20 -4.86
N ASP A 157 11.95 1.54 -4.83
CA ASP A 157 11.56 2.37 -3.68
C ASP A 157 10.13 2.93 -3.77
N GLY A 158 9.26 2.27 -4.55
CA GLY A 158 7.87 2.68 -4.76
C GLY A 158 7.70 3.67 -5.91
N VAL A 159 6.67 4.52 -5.81
CA VAL A 159 6.29 5.51 -6.83
C VAL A 159 6.56 6.93 -6.36
N TYR A 160 7.09 7.76 -7.28
CA TYR A 160 7.29 9.18 -7.09
C TYR A 160 6.23 9.95 -7.89
N PHE A 161 5.57 10.93 -7.26
CA PHE A 161 4.47 11.68 -7.89
C PHE A 161 4.95 12.91 -8.67
N LEU A 162 5.99 13.60 -8.18
CA LEU A 162 6.60 14.77 -8.81
C LEU A 162 8.08 14.83 -8.42
N SER A 163 8.96 15.18 -9.35
CA SER A 163 10.30 15.69 -9.02
C SER A 163 10.16 17.19 -8.79
N SER A 164 10.53 17.70 -7.61
CA SER A 164 10.69 19.15 -7.45
C SER A 164 11.96 19.55 -8.20
N ILE A 165 11.81 20.20 -9.34
CA ILE A 165 12.90 20.92 -9.97
C ILE A 165 12.89 22.31 -9.33
N THR A 166 13.88 22.63 -8.51
CA THR A 166 14.12 24.02 -8.13
C THR A 166 14.52 24.76 -9.41
N TRP A 167 13.70 25.73 -9.81
CA TRP A 167 14.09 26.69 -10.83
C TRP A 167 15.00 27.70 -10.13
N ASP A 168 16.31 27.57 -10.37
CA ASP A 168 17.30 28.61 -10.05
C ASP A 168 17.30 29.70 -11.14
#